data_AF-A0A929VRZ4-F1
#
_entry.id   AF-A0A929VRZ4-F1
#
_cell.length_a   1.000
_cell.length_b   1.000
_cell.length_c   1.000
_cell.angle_alpha   90.00
_cell.angle_beta   90.00
_cell.angle_gamma   90.00
#
_symmetry.space_group_name_H-M   'P 1'
#
loop_
_entity.id
_entity.type
_entity.pdbx_description
1 polymer ?
#
loop_
_entity_poly.entity_id
_entity_poly.type
_entity_poly.pdbx_seq_one_letter_code
_entity_poly.pdbx_strand_id
1 'polypeptide(L)'
;ACADDHFDVKSDAAGNQTLWQNIDSNSQLSDFASILKRTKVMKEENDRNAQLTVAQLLNQPQSFTMWAPLNGTFNVQHWSELLDRADALRKTGTPAALQEARDIDFLVWNQFASNHIARFNHEGVAGVQEFKLMNGKNTKYGNGVFNSVAEEGTAINASNGSLHLLKGASPFSYNIYDYLSHNAQFSDINAYIKDPTIDIRKFNEQASVAGAMNEYGKMVYIDSVYQHSNSLLDASHAQIRNEDSTYVALIPRNAAWKEALEKVGKIFNYGTRYRYDWDGANFSKDYRLDATTHNNKSMTLADSLRERNVRLNIVSNLFFAPYRIKGYESMDSAALIHHVQYADSLISTAGTTFYNTAAKGATKQNVNLNPTLAGLTPYRASNGYVFELENYKFDPSYIWVKKIDFRPAAAPSVYTLGSNNTTDANGTTVNLTEANYNRERAELDANGDTLRTADGKPIMLGVSGSVTENAYQSYVMKSTRQNMTVDFRLDDVLSAAYQIELVLVPTKINLNDGGEDEKVVFNAEVFDDNKNNIPFTVAGAKTDRITIDQKQGQFDPNKVNHIVLGDYITFPKCYYGLPSDRKSFPMLRLTVPRIGPRNENCQQLNIVQVILKPYRGN
;
A
#
# COMPACT_ATOMS: atom_id res chain seq x y z
N ALA A 1 12.72 50.23 11.13
CA ALA A 1 12.42 50.83 9.82
C ALA A 1 12.69 49.76 8.76
N CYS A 2 11.62 49.24 8.17
CA CYS A 2 11.49 48.55 6.87
C CYS A 2 10.00 48.19 6.76
N ALA A 3 9.16 49.23 6.70
CA ALA A 3 7.87 49.16 6.06
C ALA A 3 8.14 49.72 4.67
N ASP A 4 7.97 48.92 3.62
CA ASP A 4 7.91 49.44 2.26
C ASP A 4 7.22 48.44 1.31
N ASP A 5 6.07 48.89 0.81
CA ASP A 5 5.67 48.83 -0.59
C ASP A 5 5.10 47.56 -1.25
N HIS A 6 4.33 46.74 -0.53
CA HIS A 6 3.39 45.81 -1.20
C HIS A 6 1.96 45.75 -0.62
N PHE A 7 1.56 46.68 0.27
CA PHE A 7 0.29 46.57 1.00
C PHE A 7 -0.84 47.53 0.58
N ASP A 8 -0.63 48.44 -0.37
CA ASP A 8 -1.68 49.36 -0.80
C ASP A 8 -2.04 49.13 -2.29
N VAL A 9 -2.97 48.21 -2.54
CA VAL A 9 -3.91 48.39 -3.66
C VAL A 9 -5.17 49.03 -3.07
N LYS A 10 -5.11 50.35 -2.86
CA LYS A 10 -6.33 51.13 -2.65
C LYS A 10 -6.95 51.37 -4.03
N SER A 11 -8.12 50.81 -4.29
CA SER A 11 -8.95 51.30 -5.38
C SER A 11 -9.48 52.68 -4.98
N ASP A 12 -9.37 53.66 -5.87
CA ASP A 12 -9.80 55.07 -5.65
C ASP A 12 -11.34 55.24 -5.54
N ALA A 13 -12.07 54.16 -5.26
CA ALA A 13 -13.52 54.14 -5.07
C ALA A 13 -13.91 53.05 -4.07
N ALA A 14 -13.47 53.16 -2.81
CA ALA A 14 -13.98 52.31 -1.74
C ALA A 14 -15.49 52.54 -1.57
N GLY A 15 -16.30 51.47 -1.72
CA GLY A 15 -17.73 51.56 -1.54
C GLY A 15 -18.11 51.93 -0.10
N ASN A 16 -19.29 52.51 0.11
CA ASN A 16 -19.74 52.91 1.45
C ASN A 16 -20.28 51.74 2.30
N GLN A 17 -20.59 50.62 1.66
CA GLN A 17 -21.15 49.43 2.30
C GLN A 17 -20.10 48.31 2.40
N THR A 18 -20.12 47.55 3.49
CA THR A 18 -19.30 46.34 3.63
C THR A 18 -19.76 45.25 2.64
N LEU A 19 -18.93 44.23 2.41
CA LEU A 19 -19.28 43.05 1.63
C LEU A 19 -20.59 42.44 2.13
N TRP A 20 -20.72 42.29 3.46
CA TRP A 20 -21.95 41.79 4.07
C TRP A 20 -23.16 42.68 3.78
N GLN A 21 -23.03 44.00 3.92
CA GLN A 21 -24.13 44.93 3.66
C GLN A 21 -24.58 44.91 2.19
N ASN A 22 -23.63 44.80 1.24
CA ASN A 22 -23.94 44.63 -0.18
C ASN A 22 -24.67 43.29 -0.44
N ILE A 23 -24.26 42.21 0.22
CA ILE A 23 -24.91 40.89 0.09
C ILE A 23 -26.33 40.90 0.68
N ASP A 24 -26.50 41.42 1.91
CA ASP A 24 -27.76 41.38 2.64
C ASP A 24 -28.83 42.31 2.05
N SER A 25 -28.41 43.41 1.41
CA SER A 25 -29.32 44.35 0.73
C SER A 25 -29.64 43.97 -0.72
N ASN A 26 -28.89 43.05 -1.33
CA ASN A 26 -29.14 42.61 -2.70
C ASN A 26 -30.15 41.44 -2.73
N SER A 27 -31.35 41.71 -3.26
CA SER A 27 -32.42 40.72 -3.36
C SER A 27 -32.07 39.51 -4.25
N GLN A 28 -31.10 39.62 -5.15
CA GLN A 28 -30.60 38.53 -5.98
C GLN A 28 -29.66 37.57 -5.24
N LEU A 29 -29.27 37.90 -4.00
CA LEU A 29 -28.36 37.11 -3.15
C LEU A 29 -29.03 36.61 -1.86
N SER A 30 -30.35 36.77 -1.71
CA SER A 30 -31.08 36.42 -0.49
C SER A 30 -30.87 34.97 -0.04
N ASP A 31 -30.81 34.03 -0.98
CA ASP A 31 -30.59 32.61 -0.69
C ASP A 31 -29.19 32.40 -0.12
N PHE A 32 -28.18 33.03 -0.75
CA PHE A 32 -26.80 32.94 -0.32
C PHE A 32 -26.59 33.61 1.04
N ALA A 33 -27.17 34.80 1.23
CA ALA A 33 -27.16 35.53 2.49
C ALA A 33 -27.74 34.70 3.64
N SER A 34 -28.81 33.92 3.39
CA SER A 34 -29.44 33.06 4.41
C SER A 34 -28.49 31.98 4.94
N ILE A 35 -27.66 31.40 4.06
CA ILE A 35 -26.65 30.40 4.43
C ILE A 35 -25.51 31.07 5.22
N LEU A 36 -25.01 32.21 4.75
CA LEU A 36 -23.88 32.91 5.39
C LEU A 36 -24.20 33.44 6.79
N LYS A 37 -25.47 33.80 7.06
CA LYS A 37 -25.94 34.20 8.40
C LYS A 37 -25.77 33.11 9.45
N ARG A 38 -25.84 31.84 9.02
CA ARG A 38 -25.85 30.66 9.90
C ARG A 38 -24.53 29.90 9.89
N THR A 39 -23.77 29.99 8.81
CA THR A 39 -22.50 29.29 8.67
C THR A 39 -21.45 29.89 9.61
N LYS A 40 -20.83 29.06 10.43
CA LYS A 40 -19.75 29.46 11.34
C LYS A 40 -18.40 29.47 10.61
N VAL A 41 -17.57 30.45 10.90
CA VAL A 41 -16.17 30.48 10.47
C VAL A 41 -15.37 29.54 11.36
N MET A 42 -14.80 28.50 10.77
CA MET A 42 -14.07 27.47 11.52
C MET A 42 -12.63 27.37 11.05
N LYS A 43 -11.69 27.24 11.99
CA LYS A 43 -10.27 27.02 11.66
C LYS A 43 -9.97 25.57 11.31
N GLU A 44 -10.73 24.65 11.89
CA GLU A 44 -10.59 23.19 11.76
C GLU A 44 -11.92 22.49 12.09
N GLU A 45 -12.03 21.20 11.76
CA GLU A 45 -13.26 20.39 11.84
C GLU A 45 -13.93 20.32 13.23
N ASN A 46 -13.18 20.59 14.30
CA ASN A 46 -13.70 20.59 15.68
C ASN A 46 -13.35 21.87 16.41
N ASP A 47 -13.39 22.99 15.69
CA ASP A 47 -13.30 24.30 16.30
C ASP A 47 -14.51 24.51 17.23
N ARG A 48 -14.36 24.13 18.51
CA ARG A 48 -15.39 24.28 19.55
C ARG A 48 -15.67 25.73 19.89
N ASN A 49 -14.72 26.61 19.53
CA ASN A 49 -14.75 28.02 19.85
C ASN A 49 -15.27 28.86 18.67
N ALA A 50 -15.70 28.23 17.57
CA ALA A 50 -16.31 28.91 16.44
C ALA A 50 -17.64 29.58 16.84
N GLN A 51 -17.59 30.90 17.01
CA GLN A 51 -18.75 31.75 17.31
C GLN A 51 -19.07 32.75 16.19
N LEU A 52 -18.05 33.16 15.42
CA LEU A 52 -18.21 34.14 14.35
C LEU A 52 -18.92 33.49 13.15
N THR A 53 -19.98 34.10 12.65
CA THR A 53 -20.61 33.67 11.38
C THR A 53 -19.93 34.31 10.18
N VAL A 54 -20.12 33.73 8.99
CA VAL A 54 -19.55 34.31 7.76
C VAL A 54 -20.11 35.71 7.49
N ALA A 55 -21.40 35.91 7.76
CA ALA A 55 -22.02 37.24 7.70
C ALA A 55 -21.30 38.26 8.60
N GLN A 56 -20.97 37.87 9.83
CA GLN A 56 -20.23 38.74 10.76
C GLN A 56 -18.80 38.98 10.30
N LEU A 57 -18.11 37.96 9.77
CA LEU A 57 -16.77 38.10 9.20
C LEU A 57 -16.74 39.11 8.05
N LEU A 58 -17.67 39.00 7.10
CA LEU A 58 -17.76 39.87 5.93
C LEU A 58 -18.21 41.31 6.26
N ASN A 59 -18.60 41.56 7.50
CA ASN A 59 -18.92 42.90 8.01
C ASN A 59 -17.76 43.55 8.78
N GLN A 60 -16.66 42.81 9.04
CA GLN A 60 -15.47 43.33 9.70
C GLN A 60 -14.63 44.18 8.73
N PRO A 61 -13.77 45.10 9.25
CA PRO A 61 -12.94 45.98 8.41
C PRO A 61 -11.85 45.26 7.60
N GLN A 62 -11.64 43.95 7.82
CA GLN A 62 -10.66 43.18 7.06
C GLN A 62 -11.08 43.06 5.59
N SER A 63 -10.12 43.21 4.67
CA SER A 63 -10.37 43.18 3.23
C SER A 63 -10.42 41.76 2.65
N PHE A 64 -11.47 41.47 1.87
CA PHE A 64 -11.67 40.20 1.16
C PHE A 64 -12.13 40.41 -0.28
N THR A 65 -11.94 39.42 -1.14
CA THR A 65 -12.74 39.29 -2.37
C THR A 65 -13.74 38.16 -2.19
N MET A 66 -14.99 38.44 -2.57
CA MET A 66 -16.11 37.53 -2.46
C MET A 66 -16.71 37.26 -3.83
N TRP A 67 -16.94 35.99 -4.16
CA TRP A 67 -17.71 35.60 -5.36
C TRP A 67 -19.04 34.99 -4.93
N ALA A 68 -20.14 35.74 -5.01
CA ALA A 68 -21.43 35.32 -4.53
C ALA A 68 -22.29 34.70 -5.65
N PRO A 69 -22.78 33.46 -5.51
CA PRO A 69 -23.69 32.87 -6.48
C PRO A 69 -25.08 33.51 -6.41
N LEU A 70 -25.65 33.81 -7.57
CA LEU A 70 -27.00 34.35 -7.69
C LEU A 70 -28.06 33.33 -7.25
N ASN A 71 -29.20 33.81 -6.75
CA ASN A 71 -30.36 32.98 -6.45
C ASN A 71 -30.73 32.07 -7.63
N GLY A 72 -31.14 30.84 -7.32
CA GLY A 72 -31.50 29.83 -8.33
C GLY A 72 -30.33 29.19 -9.09
N THR A 73 -29.08 29.61 -8.84
CA THR A 73 -27.88 29.05 -9.51
C THR A 73 -27.13 28.01 -8.67
N PHE A 74 -27.61 27.72 -7.46
CA PHE A 74 -27.07 26.71 -6.55
C PHE A 74 -28.17 26.06 -5.72
N ASN A 75 -27.89 24.90 -5.15
CA ASN A 75 -28.85 24.16 -4.32
C ASN A 75 -28.89 24.72 -2.88
N VAL A 76 -29.65 25.79 -2.65
CA VAL A 76 -29.85 26.39 -1.33
C VAL A 76 -30.47 25.42 -0.32
N GLN A 77 -31.35 24.53 -0.78
CA GLN A 77 -32.06 23.58 0.06
C GLN A 77 -31.07 22.61 0.72
N HIS A 78 -30.13 22.05 -0.05
CA HIS A 78 -29.10 21.15 0.46
C HIS A 78 -28.31 21.75 1.64
N TRP A 79 -27.82 22.98 1.48
CA TRP A 79 -27.04 23.65 2.52
C TRP A 79 -27.88 24.05 3.73
N SER A 80 -29.13 24.47 3.51
CA SER A 80 -30.07 24.80 4.58
C SER A 80 -30.42 23.58 5.42
N GLU A 81 -30.70 22.43 4.80
CA GLU A 81 -31.03 21.17 5.47
C GLU A 81 -29.86 20.66 6.33
N LEU A 82 -28.61 20.82 5.86
CA LEU A 82 -27.43 20.52 6.66
C LEU A 82 -27.35 21.39 7.91
N LEU A 83 -27.53 22.70 7.77
CA LEU A 83 -27.53 23.63 8.90
C LEU A 83 -28.68 23.37 9.88
N ASP A 84 -29.87 23.02 9.38
CA ASP A 84 -31.03 22.63 10.19
C ASP A 84 -30.75 21.36 10.99
N ARG A 85 -30.10 20.37 10.37
CA ARG A 85 -29.65 19.14 11.06
C ARG A 85 -28.63 19.46 12.14
N ALA A 86 -27.64 20.31 11.87
CA ALA A 86 -26.67 20.73 12.88
C ALA A 86 -27.37 21.41 14.07
N ASP A 87 -28.34 22.29 13.83
CA ASP A 87 -29.14 22.92 14.88
C ASP A 87 -29.96 21.92 15.69
N ALA A 88 -30.56 20.92 15.05
CA ALA A 88 -31.28 19.84 15.71
C ALA A 88 -30.37 18.98 16.60
N LEU A 89 -29.20 18.60 16.09
CA LEU A 89 -28.19 17.82 16.82
C LEU A 89 -27.66 18.57 18.05
N ARG A 90 -27.47 19.89 17.95
CA ARG A 90 -27.08 20.72 19.11
C ARG A 90 -28.12 20.68 20.23
N LYS A 91 -29.41 20.67 19.88
CA LYS A 91 -30.51 20.59 20.86
C LYS A 91 -30.54 19.25 21.60
N THR A 92 -30.02 18.17 20.99
CA THR A 92 -29.87 16.87 21.66
C THR A 92 -28.86 16.92 22.81
N GLY A 93 -27.82 17.74 22.70
CA GLY A 93 -26.86 18.02 23.78
C GLY A 93 -25.90 16.88 24.15
N THR A 94 -25.95 15.73 23.48
CA THR A 94 -25.00 14.63 23.74
C THR A 94 -23.63 14.94 23.12
N PRO A 95 -22.52 14.43 23.68
CA PRO A 95 -21.19 14.65 23.12
C PRO A 95 -21.06 14.22 21.65
N ALA A 96 -21.69 13.10 21.28
CA ALA A 96 -21.70 12.59 19.91
C ALA A 96 -22.49 13.50 18.96
N ALA A 97 -23.70 13.92 19.34
CA ALA A 97 -24.51 14.81 18.51
C ALA A 97 -23.86 16.19 18.35
N LEU A 98 -23.24 16.72 19.41
CA LEU A 98 -22.49 17.97 19.34
C LEU A 98 -21.25 17.87 18.42
N GLN A 99 -20.60 16.71 18.38
CA GLN A 99 -19.50 16.48 17.43
C GLN A 99 -20.02 16.46 15.99
N GLU A 100 -21.05 15.69 15.73
CA GLU A 100 -21.66 15.59 14.40
C GLU A 100 -22.16 16.95 13.89
N ALA A 101 -22.73 17.77 14.78
CA ALA A 101 -23.12 19.15 14.43
C ALA A 101 -21.93 20.01 13.99
N ARG A 102 -20.77 19.88 14.66
CA ARG A 102 -19.53 20.60 14.30
C ARG A 102 -18.96 20.10 12.98
N ASP A 103 -19.01 18.79 12.74
CA ASP A 103 -18.54 18.21 11.48
C ASP A 103 -19.38 18.73 10.30
N ILE A 104 -20.71 18.88 10.50
CA ILE A 104 -21.61 19.50 9.52
C ILE A 104 -21.28 21.00 9.34
N ASP A 105 -21.09 21.76 10.41
CA ASP A 105 -20.72 23.18 10.29
C ASP A 105 -19.44 23.35 9.48
N PHE A 106 -18.43 22.53 9.78
CA PHE A 106 -17.16 22.56 9.07
C PHE A 106 -17.33 22.18 7.61
N LEU A 107 -18.18 21.20 7.30
CA LEU A 107 -18.50 20.84 5.92
C LEU A 107 -19.11 22.03 5.16
N VAL A 108 -20.11 22.72 5.73
CA VAL A 108 -20.76 23.87 5.09
C VAL A 108 -19.78 25.04 4.94
N TRP A 109 -18.97 25.30 5.99
CA TRP A 109 -17.93 26.31 5.94
C TRP A 109 -16.89 26.01 4.86
N ASN A 110 -16.30 24.82 4.89
CA ASN A 110 -15.15 24.42 4.06
C ASN A 110 -15.53 24.20 2.60
N GLN A 111 -16.65 23.51 2.34
CA GLN A 111 -17.05 23.15 0.98
C GLN A 111 -17.86 24.22 0.27
N PHE A 112 -18.63 25.03 1.01
CA PHE A 112 -19.49 26.05 0.41
C PHE A 112 -18.98 27.46 0.68
N ALA A 113 -19.10 27.98 1.90
CA ALA A 113 -18.93 29.41 2.15
C ALA A 113 -17.50 29.91 1.87
N SER A 114 -16.49 29.23 2.42
CA SER A 114 -15.09 29.62 2.24
C SER A 114 -14.53 29.27 0.85
N ASN A 115 -15.24 28.47 0.04
CA ASN A 115 -14.94 28.22 -1.37
C ASN A 115 -15.30 29.40 -2.30
N HIS A 116 -15.82 30.50 -1.71
CA HIS A 116 -16.22 31.72 -2.40
C HIS A 116 -15.50 32.96 -1.84
N ILE A 117 -14.57 32.80 -0.89
CA ILE A 117 -13.85 33.91 -0.25
C ILE A 117 -12.35 33.75 -0.46
N ALA A 118 -11.68 34.82 -0.90
CA ALA A 118 -10.23 34.95 -0.87
C ALA A 118 -9.82 36.05 0.10
N ARG A 119 -8.61 35.92 0.67
CA ARG A 119 -7.98 37.02 1.40
C ARG A 119 -7.41 38.01 0.39
N PHE A 120 -7.54 39.30 0.69
CA PHE A 120 -7.08 40.43 -0.16
C PHE A 120 -7.93 40.68 -1.41
N ASN A 121 -7.78 41.87 -1.99
CA ASN A 121 -8.47 42.26 -3.22
C ASN A 121 -7.72 41.73 -4.45
N HIS A 122 -8.43 41.05 -5.35
CA HIS A 122 -7.88 40.50 -6.60
C HIS A 122 -8.16 41.35 -7.85
N GLU A 123 -8.62 42.60 -7.68
CA GLU A 123 -8.85 43.55 -8.76
C GLU A 123 -7.55 44.12 -9.35
N GLY A 124 -7.51 44.34 -10.66
CA GLY A 124 -6.51 45.19 -11.33
C GLY A 124 -5.31 44.51 -12.00
N VAL A 125 -5.15 43.19 -11.90
CA VAL A 125 -4.08 42.47 -12.64
C VAL A 125 -4.63 41.88 -13.93
N ALA A 126 -4.05 42.24 -15.07
CA ALA A 126 -4.42 41.68 -16.37
C ALA A 126 -4.03 40.20 -16.48
N GLY A 127 -4.95 39.35 -16.94
CA GLY A 127 -4.73 37.92 -17.19
C GLY A 127 -5.39 37.00 -16.17
N VAL A 128 -5.02 35.72 -16.22
CA VAL A 128 -5.50 34.69 -15.28
C VAL A 128 -4.61 34.67 -14.05
N GLN A 129 -5.20 34.89 -12.88
CA GLN A 129 -4.55 34.80 -11.58
C GLN A 129 -4.82 33.44 -10.94
N GLU A 130 -3.83 32.93 -10.19
CA GLU A 130 -3.98 31.76 -9.31
C GLU A 130 -3.78 32.18 -7.85
N PHE A 131 -4.69 31.79 -6.97
CA PHE A 131 -4.63 32.12 -5.54
C PHE A 131 -5.34 31.07 -4.68
N LYS A 132 -5.20 31.22 -3.37
CA LYS A 132 -5.85 30.35 -2.38
C LYS A 132 -7.12 30.99 -1.83
N LEU A 133 -8.18 30.19 -1.80
CA LEU A 133 -9.42 30.49 -1.10
C LEU A 133 -9.27 30.29 0.41
N MET A 134 -10.25 30.75 1.19
CA MET A 134 -10.23 30.61 2.64
C MET A 134 -10.29 29.15 3.14
N ASN A 135 -10.78 28.21 2.33
CA ASN A 135 -10.66 26.77 2.59
C ASN A 135 -9.29 26.17 2.23
N GLY A 136 -8.34 26.99 1.77
CA GLY A 136 -7.00 26.56 1.38
C GLY A 136 -6.89 25.97 -0.03
N LYS A 137 -8.01 25.88 -0.78
CA LYS A 137 -8.01 25.36 -2.16
C LYS A 137 -7.42 26.40 -3.12
N ASN A 138 -6.61 25.91 -4.05
CA ASN A 138 -6.12 26.72 -5.17
C ASN A 138 -7.26 26.91 -6.19
N THR A 139 -7.42 28.13 -6.67
CA THR A 139 -8.41 28.47 -7.70
C THR A 139 -7.80 29.40 -8.75
N LYS A 140 -8.50 29.56 -9.86
CA LYS A 140 -8.15 30.49 -10.93
C LYS A 140 -9.26 31.52 -11.15
N TYR A 141 -8.85 32.75 -11.39
CA TYR A 141 -9.74 33.86 -11.72
C TYR A 141 -9.17 34.68 -12.87
N GLY A 142 -10.00 35.04 -13.85
CA GLY A 142 -9.63 35.95 -14.92
C GLY A 142 -10.63 35.92 -16.06
N ASN A 143 -10.62 36.96 -16.90
CA ASN A 143 -11.49 37.05 -18.08
C ASN A 143 -13.00 36.86 -17.78
N GLY A 144 -13.47 37.37 -16.63
CA GLY A 144 -14.87 37.23 -16.20
C GLY A 144 -15.29 35.81 -15.83
N VAL A 145 -14.34 34.94 -15.51
CA VAL A 145 -14.58 33.56 -15.08
C VAL A 145 -13.81 33.29 -13.78
N PHE A 146 -14.53 32.80 -12.77
CA PHE A 146 -13.99 32.35 -11.49
C PHE A 146 -14.23 30.85 -11.33
N ASN A 147 -13.15 30.07 -11.18
CA ASN A 147 -13.23 28.62 -10.97
C ASN A 147 -14.15 27.90 -11.99
N SER A 148 -14.04 28.27 -13.27
CA SER A 148 -14.88 27.79 -14.38
C SER A 148 -16.35 28.23 -14.35
N VAL A 149 -16.72 29.18 -13.49
CA VAL A 149 -18.05 29.78 -13.41
C VAL A 149 -17.99 31.22 -13.92
N ALA A 150 -18.90 31.58 -14.82
CA ALA A 150 -18.97 32.94 -15.36
C ALA A 150 -19.47 33.94 -14.30
N GLU A 151 -18.88 35.12 -14.32
CA GLU A 151 -19.36 36.27 -13.55
C GLU A 151 -20.60 36.91 -14.20
N GLU A 152 -21.38 37.63 -13.39
CA GLU A 152 -22.47 38.49 -13.84
C GLU A 152 -22.13 39.95 -13.54
N GLY A 153 -22.13 40.78 -14.59
CA GLY A 153 -21.88 42.21 -14.47
C GLY A 153 -20.46 42.57 -14.06
N THR A 154 -20.31 43.78 -13.53
CA THR A 154 -19.04 44.30 -12.99
C THR A 154 -18.95 44.06 -11.48
N ALA A 155 -17.74 43.92 -10.96
CA ALA A 155 -17.51 43.85 -9.53
C ALA A 155 -18.11 45.05 -8.78
N ILE A 156 -18.65 44.79 -7.60
CA ILE A 156 -19.19 45.78 -6.68
C ILE A 156 -18.11 46.11 -5.67
N ASN A 157 -17.64 47.35 -5.68
CA ASN A 157 -16.69 47.84 -4.68
C ASN A 157 -17.39 47.95 -3.32
N ALA A 158 -16.80 47.30 -2.31
CA ALA A 158 -17.22 47.39 -0.91
C ALA A 158 -16.18 48.17 -0.09
N SER A 159 -16.56 48.62 1.10
CA SER A 159 -15.65 49.32 2.02
C SER A 159 -14.52 48.43 2.53
N ASN A 160 -14.72 47.11 2.49
CA ASN A 160 -13.79 46.08 2.93
C ASN A 160 -13.50 45.05 1.81
N GLY A 161 -13.42 45.51 0.55
CA GLY A 161 -12.94 44.70 -0.58
C GLY A 161 -13.89 44.69 -1.79
N SER A 162 -14.01 43.56 -2.48
CA SER A 162 -14.75 43.46 -3.75
C SER A 162 -15.72 42.28 -3.78
N LEU A 163 -16.92 42.53 -4.31
CA LEU A 163 -17.98 41.53 -4.47
C LEU A 163 -18.25 41.28 -5.95
N HIS A 164 -18.07 40.04 -6.37
CA HIS A 164 -18.36 39.55 -7.70
C HIS A 164 -19.61 38.67 -7.65
N LEU A 165 -20.48 38.76 -8.65
CA LEU A 165 -21.66 37.92 -8.76
C LEU A 165 -21.37 36.76 -9.71
N LEU A 166 -21.83 35.55 -9.38
CA LEU A 166 -21.60 34.34 -10.18
C LEU A 166 -22.91 33.76 -10.73
N LYS A 167 -22.84 33.20 -11.94
CA LYS A 167 -23.92 32.42 -12.57
C LYS A 167 -24.03 30.98 -12.07
N GLY A 168 -23.43 30.67 -10.92
CA GLY A 168 -23.37 29.34 -10.33
C GLY A 168 -22.54 29.35 -9.06
N ALA A 169 -22.69 28.34 -8.22
CA ALA A 169 -21.75 28.12 -7.12
C ALA A 169 -20.39 27.66 -7.69
N SER A 170 -19.32 28.20 -7.11
CA SER A 170 -17.95 27.74 -7.31
C SER A 170 -17.85 26.25 -6.97
N PRO A 171 -17.44 25.38 -7.92
CA PRO A 171 -17.28 23.95 -7.67
C PRO A 171 -16.23 23.70 -6.58
N PHE A 172 -16.56 22.85 -5.61
CA PHE A 172 -15.58 22.44 -4.61
C PHE A 172 -14.62 21.40 -5.21
N SER A 173 -13.32 21.66 -5.10
CA SER A 173 -12.29 20.72 -5.53
C SER A 173 -12.00 19.71 -4.42
N TYR A 174 -12.68 18.57 -4.45
CA TYR A 174 -12.51 17.49 -3.47
C TYR A 174 -11.05 16.99 -3.49
N ASN A 175 -10.46 16.78 -2.30
CA ASN A 175 -9.30 15.90 -2.22
C ASN A 175 -9.76 14.45 -2.32
N ILE A 176 -8.84 13.51 -2.48
CA ILE A 176 -9.19 12.09 -2.66
C ILE A 176 -10.02 11.55 -1.47
N TYR A 177 -9.74 11.98 -0.24
CA TYR A 177 -10.46 11.54 0.96
C TYR A 177 -11.92 12.07 1.03
N ASP A 178 -12.14 13.32 0.62
CA ASP A 178 -13.48 13.92 0.57
C ASP A 178 -14.26 13.39 -0.64
N TYR A 179 -13.57 13.15 -1.75
CA TYR A 179 -14.14 12.59 -2.98
C TYR A 179 -14.79 11.22 -2.73
N LEU A 180 -14.19 10.38 -1.89
CA LEU A 180 -14.77 9.11 -1.44
C LEU A 180 -16.13 9.27 -0.75
N SER A 181 -16.30 10.30 0.07
CA SER A 181 -17.55 10.56 0.79
C SER A 181 -18.59 11.27 -0.06
N HIS A 182 -18.16 12.06 -1.04
CA HIS A 182 -19.06 12.77 -1.94
C HIS A 182 -19.79 11.82 -2.91
N ASN A 183 -19.14 10.74 -3.33
CA ASN A 183 -19.64 9.86 -4.39
C ASN A 183 -20.16 8.52 -3.83
N ALA A 184 -21.48 8.32 -3.88
CA ALA A 184 -22.15 7.13 -3.33
C ALA A 184 -21.67 5.79 -3.94
N GLN A 185 -21.10 5.81 -5.15
CA GLN A 185 -20.51 4.64 -5.80
C GLN A 185 -19.26 4.08 -5.09
N PHE A 186 -18.71 4.78 -4.08
CA PHE A 186 -17.62 4.32 -3.22
C PHE A 186 -18.07 4.07 -1.78
N SER A 187 -19.37 4.02 -1.50
CA SER A 187 -19.91 3.88 -0.14
C SER A 187 -19.29 2.72 0.64
N ASP A 188 -19.04 1.59 -0.02
CA ASP A 188 -18.59 0.37 0.65
C ASP A 188 -17.14 0.48 1.13
N ILE A 189 -16.26 1.03 0.30
CA ILE A 189 -14.86 1.27 0.67
C ILE A 189 -14.75 2.48 1.62
N ASN A 190 -15.54 3.53 1.40
CA ASN A 190 -15.57 4.71 2.27
C ASN A 190 -15.99 4.34 3.70
N ALA A 191 -17.00 3.47 3.86
CA ALA A 191 -17.44 2.98 5.15
C ALA A 191 -16.32 2.25 5.92
N TYR A 192 -15.40 1.57 5.22
CA TYR A 192 -14.27 0.90 5.85
C TYR A 192 -13.12 1.85 6.17
N ILE A 193 -12.78 2.77 5.26
CA ILE A 193 -11.72 3.78 5.49
C ILE A 193 -12.08 4.72 6.63
N LYS A 194 -13.36 5.09 6.75
CA LYS A 194 -13.87 6.05 7.73
C LYS A 194 -14.60 5.38 8.91
N ASP A 195 -14.38 4.07 9.12
CA ASP A 195 -14.89 3.40 10.32
C ASP A 195 -14.31 4.11 11.56
N PRO A 196 -15.12 4.53 12.56
CA PRO A 196 -14.64 5.26 13.74
C PRO A 196 -13.59 4.51 14.59
N THR A 197 -13.48 3.18 14.43
CA THR A 197 -12.44 2.37 15.06
C THR A 197 -11.11 2.37 14.29
N ILE A 198 -11.12 2.84 13.05
CA ILE A 198 -9.99 2.92 12.14
C ILE A 198 -9.52 4.38 12.00
N ASP A 199 -10.48 5.29 11.79
CA ASP A 199 -10.30 6.71 11.58
C ASP A 199 -10.50 7.46 12.90
N ILE A 200 -9.50 7.32 13.76
CA ILE A 200 -9.59 7.75 15.15
C ILE A 200 -9.18 9.20 15.28
N ARG A 201 -9.99 9.94 16.04
CA ARG A 201 -9.65 11.25 16.57
C ARG A 201 -9.41 11.14 18.07
N LYS A 202 -8.19 11.34 18.53
CA LYS A 202 -7.82 11.22 19.95
C LYS A 202 -7.39 12.56 20.53
N PHE A 203 -7.87 12.86 21.74
CA PHE A 203 -7.42 14.02 22.50
C PHE A 203 -5.93 13.87 22.84
N ASN A 204 -5.14 14.92 22.59
CA ASN A 204 -3.74 14.98 22.95
C ASN A 204 -3.54 15.97 24.10
N GLU A 205 -3.54 15.45 25.32
CA GLU A 205 -3.31 16.20 26.56
C GLU A 205 -2.00 16.99 26.55
N GLN A 206 -0.92 16.43 26.02
CA GLN A 206 0.41 17.06 26.03
C GLN A 206 0.51 18.27 25.10
N ALA A 207 -0.25 18.25 24.00
CA ALA A 207 -0.32 19.36 23.06
C ALA A 207 -1.41 20.39 23.46
N SER A 208 -2.22 20.09 24.49
CA SER A 208 -3.33 20.93 24.93
C SER A 208 -2.91 21.90 26.03
N VAL A 209 -3.59 23.04 26.12
CA VAL A 209 -3.35 24.04 27.17
C VAL A 209 -4.23 23.75 28.37
N ALA A 210 -3.61 23.29 29.46
CA ALA A 210 -4.28 22.99 30.73
C ALA A 210 -4.86 24.26 31.38
N GLY A 211 -6.05 24.13 31.97
CA GLY A 211 -6.75 25.18 32.69
C GLY A 211 -6.96 24.85 34.17
N ALA A 212 -8.11 25.25 34.72
CA ALA A 212 -8.50 24.92 36.09
C ALA A 212 -9.05 23.49 36.19
N MET A 213 -8.97 22.88 37.37
CA MET A 213 -9.70 21.64 37.63
C MET A 213 -11.19 21.93 37.85
N ASN A 214 -12.07 21.04 37.38
CA ASN A 214 -13.49 21.09 37.69
C ASN A 214 -13.77 20.62 39.13
N GLU A 215 -15.04 20.70 39.54
CA GLU A 215 -15.53 20.30 40.86
C GLU A 215 -15.25 18.82 41.24
N TYR A 216 -14.89 17.99 40.26
CA TYR A 216 -14.54 16.57 40.45
C TYR A 216 -13.02 16.33 40.45
N GLY A 217 -12.20 17.39 40.51
CA GLY A 217 -10.75 17.31 40.47
C GLY A 217 -10.18 16.89 39.10
N LYS A 218 -10.97 16.97 38.03
CA LYS A 218 -10.50 16.66 36.66
C LYS A 218 -10.01 17.92 35.98
N MET A 219 -8.86 17.84 35.32
CA MET A 219 -8.30 18.95 34.54
C MET A 219 -9.27 19.38 33.43
N VAL A 220 -9.59 20.67 33.36
CA VAL A 220 -10.32 21.28 32.23
C VAL A 220 -9.31 21.99 31.34
N TYR A 221 -9.36 21.71 30.04
CA TYR A 221 -8.45 22.30 29.06
C TYR A 221 -9.04 23.59 28.48
N ILE A 222 -8.24 24.66 28.46
CA ILE A 222 -8.60 25.94 27.85
C ILE A 222 -8.56 25.83 26.33
N ASP A 223 -7.54 25.13 25.81
CA ASP A 223 -7.40 24.81 24.40
C ASP A 223 -7.06 23.33 24.23
N SER A 224 -7.85 22.62 23.44
CA SER A 224 -7.79 21.15 23.32
C SER A 224 -7.29 20.76 21.95
N VAL A 225 -6.09 20.19 21.88
CA VAL A 225 -5.53 19.63 20.66
C VAL A 225 -5.98 18.18 20.47
N TYR A 226 -6.40 17.85 19.26
CA TYR A 226 -6.76 16.49 18.86
C TYR A 226 -5.83 16.02 17.76
N GLN A 227 -5.34 14.78 17.88
CA GLN A 227 -4.62 14.10 16.83
C GLN A 227 -5.57 13.22 16.03
N HIS A 228 -5.38 13.20 14.73
CA HIS A 228 -6.12 12.34 13.81
C HIS A 228 -5.17 11.24 13.32
N SER A 229 -5.66 10.01 13.30
CA SER A 229 -4.91 8.85 12.82
C SER A 229 -5.86 7.94 12.09
N ASN A 230 -5.46 7.46 10.93
CA ASN A 230 -6.24 6.51 10.18
C ASN A 230 -5.36 5.30 9.92
N SER A 231 -5.56 4.23 10.70
CA SER A 231 -4.64 3.09 10.68
C SER A 231 -4.49 2.43 9.30
N LEU A 232 -5.50 2.54 8.42
CA LEU A 232 -5.41 2.05 7.04
C LEU A 232 -4.62 2.98 6.13
N LEU A 233 -4.88 4.29 6.20
CA LEU A 233 -4.13 5.27 5.39
C LEU A 233 -2.68 5.41 5.88
N ASP A 234 -2.46 5.27 7.18
CA ASP A 234 -1.13 5.21 7.79
C ASP A 234 -0.36 3.99 7.28
N ALA A 235 -1.00 2.80 7.24
CA ALA A 235 -0.41 1.60 6.64
C ALA A 235 -0.20 1.72 5.12
N SER A 236 -0.96 2.59 4.45
CA SER A 236 -0.75 2.93 3.04
C SER A 236 0.41 3.90 2.84
N HIS A 237 0.85 4.61 3.89
CA HIS A 237 1.78 5.74 3.81
C HIS A 237 1.31 6.86 2.86
N ALA A 238 -0.01 7.04 2.71
CA ALA A 238 -0.61 8.06 1.87
C ALA A 238 -1.45 9.02 2.72
N GLN A 239 -1.13 10.32 2.62
CA GLN A 239 -1.81 11.39 3.35
C GLN A 239 -2.88 12.04 2.45
N ILE A 240 -3.83 11.24 1.97
CA ILE A 240 -4.82 11.64 0.95
C ILE A 240 -5.89 12.64 1.45
N ARG A 241 -5.92 12.91 2.75
CA ARG A 241 -6.73 13.96 3.38
C ARG A 241 -6.06 15.33 3.28
N ASN A 242 -4.73 15.37 3.15
CA ASN A 242 -3.94 16.60 3.14
C ASN A 242 -3.70 17.06 1.69
N GLU A 243 -3.51 18.37 1.52
CA GLU A 243 -3.24 19.00 0.21
C GLU A 243 -1.76 19.05 -0.17
N ASP A 244 -0.87 18.69 0.75
CA ASP A 244 0.59 18.90 0.61
C ASP A 244 1.28 17.89 -0.32
N SER A 245 0.53 16.96 -0.91
CA SER A 245 1.09 15.93 -1.78
C SER A 245 0.11 15.54 -2.87
N THR A 246 0.66 15.29 -4.05
CA THR A 246 -0.11 14.73 -5.18
C THR A 246 -0.09 13.21 -5.11
N TYR A 247 -1.24 12.57 -5.33
CA TYR A 247 -1.37 11.12 -5.42
C TYR A 247 -2.08 10.71 -6.72
N VAL A 248 -1.86 9.47 -7.13
CA VAL A 248 -2.73 8.76 -8.06
C VAL A 248 -3.39 7.64 -7.27
N ALA A 249 -4.73 7.60 -7.29
CA ALA A 249 -5.52 6.62 -6.57
C ALA A 249 -6.27 5.72 -7.54
N LEU A 250 -6.20 4.41 -7.34
CA LEU A 250 -6.97 3.42 -8.08
C LEU A 250 -8.10 2.94 -7.17
N ILE A 251 -9.26 3.58 -7.25
CA ILE A 251 -10.34 3.39 -6.26
C ILE A 251 -11.44 2.51 -6.87
N PRO A 252 -11.73 1.34 -6.30
CA PRO A 252 -12.81 0.50 -6.78
C PRO A 252 -14.18 1.08 -6.43
N ARG A 253 -15.08 1.14 -7.41
CA ARG A 253 -16.52 1.32 -7.15
C ARG A 253 -17.07 0.12 -6.38
N ASN A 254 -18.25 0.24 -5.77
CA ASN A 254 -18.86 -0.80 -4.93
C ASN A 254 -18.86 -2.21 -5.58
N ALA A 255 -19.19 -2.32 -6.87
CA ALA A 255 -19.13 -3.59 -7.60
C ALA A 255 -17.70 -4.15 -7.69
N ALA A 256 -16.75 -3.35 -8.15
CA ALA A 256 -15.33 -3.72 -8.22
C ALA A 256 -14.74 -4.02 -6.82
N TRP A 257 -15.21 -3.35 -5.77
CA TRP A 257 -14.77 -3.60 -4.41
C TRP A 257 -15.16 -5.01 -3.96
N LYS A 258 -16.40 -5.42 -4.23
CA LYS A 258 -16.84 -6.80 -3.97
C LYS A 258 -16.02 -7.82 -4.76
N GLU A 259 -15.73 -7.56 -6.04
CA GLU A 259 -14.85 -8.41 -6.85
C GLU A 259 -13.44 -8.49 -6.29
N ALA A 260 -12.89 -7.37 -5.80
CA ALA A 260 -11.57 -7.31 -5.18
C ALA A 260 -11.51 -8.20 -3.93
N LEU A 261 -12.51 -8.06 -3.04
CA LEU A 261 -12.62 -8.88 -1.82
C LEU A 261 -12.67 -10.38 -2.15
N GLU A 262 -13.44 -10.76 -3.18
CA GLU A 262 -13.53 -12.16 -3.61
C GLU A 262 -12.19 -12.65 -4.18
N LYS A 263 -11.62 -11.94 -5.15
CA LYS A 263 -10.39 -12.35 -5.86
C LYS A 263 -9.19 -12.39 -4.93
N VAL A 264 -8.93 -11.30 -4.20
CA VAL A 264 -7.82 -11.24 -3.23
C VAL A 264 -8.08 -12.23 -2.10
N GLY A 265 -9.32 -12.40 -1.66
CA GLY A 265 -9.66 -13.36 -0.63
C GLY A 265 -9.35 -14.83 -0.96
N LYS A 266 -9.13 -15.21 -2.22
CA LYS A 266 -8.73 -16.58 -2.62
C LYS A 266 -7.30 -16.94 -2.18
N ILE A 267 -6.41 -15.95 -2.06
CA ILE A 267 -5.02 -16.17 -1.61
C ILE A 267 -4.83 -15.95 -0.10
N PHE A 268 -5.91 -15.59 0.62
CA PHE A 268 -5.95 -15.42 2.08
C PHE A 268 -6.88 -16.45 2.73
N ASN A 269 -6.82 -17.71 2.30
CA ASN A 269 -7.60 -18.80 2.90
C ASN A 269 -6.95 -19.27 4.21
N TYR A 270 -7.45 -18.79 5.36
CA TYR A 270 -6.96 -19.21 6.67
C TYR A 270 -7.58 -20.53 7.11
N GLY A 271 -6.76 -21.43 7.67
CA GLY A 271 -7.25 -22.65 8.31
C GLY A 271 -7.97 -22.34 9.63
N THR A 272 -8.89 -23.21 10.02
CA THR A 272 -9.58 -23.11 11.33
C THR A 272 -8.67 -23.41 12.52
N ARG A 273 -7.45 -23.93 12.28
CA ARG A 273 -6.45 -24.21 13.30
C ARG A 273 -5.03 -24.13 12.73
N TYR A 274 -4.14 -23.59 13.54
CA TYR A 274 -2.70 -23.55 13.31
C TYR A 274 -1.94 -24.09 14.52
N ARG A 275 -0.87 -24.84 14.25
CA ARG A 275 0.16 -25.16 15.24
C ARG A 275 1.20 -24.05 15.24
N TYR A 276 1.61 -23.59 16.42
CA TYR A 276 2.60 -22.53 16.57
C TYR A 276 3.51 -22.80 17.78
N ASP A 277 4.53 -21.95 17.96
CA ASP A 277 5.55 -22.08 19.01
C ASP A 277 6.42 -23.33 18.83
N TRP A 278 7.32 -23.25 17.85
CA TRP A 278 8.24 -24.32 17.46
C TRP A 278 9.37 -24.49 18.49
N ASP A 279 9.51 -25.71 19.02
CA ASP A 279 10.49 -26.05 20.06
C ASP A 279 11.82 -26.63 19.53
N GLY A 280 11.98 -26.70 18.20
CA GLY A 280 13.12 -27.36 17.54
C GLY A 280 12.76 -28.69 16.87
N ALA A 281 11.64 -29.31 17.22
CA ALA A 281 11.19 -30.58 16.63
C ALA A 281 9.68 -30.65 16.36
N ASN A 282 8.89 -29.94 17.16
CA ASN A 282 7.44 -29.90 17.09
C ASN A 282 6.93 -28.49 17.39
N PHE A 283 5.72 -28.22 16.93
CA PHE A 283 4.94 -27.13 17.47
C PHE A 283 4.32 -27.54 18.80
N SER A 284 4.46 -26.69 19.81
CA SER A 284 4.03 -26.99 21.18
C SER A 284 2.63 -26.43 21.51
N LYS A 285 2.12 -25.48 20.71
CA LYS A 285 0.85 -24.80 20.98
C LYS A 285 -0.14 -24.86 19.81
N ASP A 286 -1.40 -24.61 20.15
CA ASP A 286 -2.54 -24.61 19.25
C ASP A 286 -3.21 -23.25 19.19
N TYR A 287 -3.39 -22.72 17.98
CA TYR A 287 -4.17 -21.52 17.72
C TYR A 287 -5.44 -21.90 16.98
N ARG A 288 -6.57 -21.82 17.67
CA ARG A 288 -7.89 -22.10 17.10
C ARG A 288 -8.48 -20.81 16.54
N LEU A 289 -8.96 -20.92 15.31
CA LEU A 289 -9.64 -19.87 14.57
C LEU A 289 -11.07 -20.30 14.19
N ASP A 290 -11.64 -21.28 14.88
CA ASP A 290 -12.96 -21.85 14.61
C ASP A 290 -14.12 -21.04 15.21
N ALA A 291 -15.36 -21.44 14.88
CA ALA A 291 -16.58 -20.74 15.29
C ALA A 291 -16.85 -20.75 16.81
N THR A 292 -16.24 -21.67 17.58
CA THR A 292 -16.51 -21.76 19.04
C THR A 292 -15.95 -20.59 19.85
N THR A 293 -15.14 -19.75 19.20
CA THR A 293 -14.46 -18.59 19.81
C THR A 293 -14.95 -17.24 19.27
N HIS A 294 -15.97 -17.22 18.39
CA HIS A 294 -16.50 -15.98 17.78
C HIS A 294 -17.91 -15.63 18.28
N ASN A 295 -18.18 -14.33 18.48
CA ASN A 295 -19.47 -13.83 18.96
C ASN A 295 -20.61 -14.03 17.94
N ASN A 296 -20.31 -13.99 16.64
CA ASN A 296 -21.23 -14.34 15.57
C ASN A 296 -21.04 -15.81 15.15
N LYS A 297 -22.02 -16.67 15.43
CA LYS A 297 -21.98 -18.11 15.15
C LYS A 297 -21.99 -18.49 13.66
N SER A 298 -22.23 -17.53 12.76
CA SER A 298 -22.17 -17.73 11.30
C SER A 298 -20.78 -17.48 10.69
N MET A 299 -19.82 -17.01 11.49
CA MET A 299 -18.45 -16.72 11.07
C MET A 299 -17.44 -17.42 11.98
N THR A 300 -16.31 -17.81 11.42
CA THR A 300 -15.14 -18.26 12.17
C THR A 300 -14.18 -17.10 12.44
N LEU A 301 -13.28 -17.23 13.43
CA LEU A 301 -12.19 -16.23 13.58
C LEU A 301 -11.27 -16.20 12.35
N ALA A 302 -11.16 -17.31 11.61
CA ALA A 302 -10.45 -17.35 10.33
C ALA A 302 -11.11 -16.45 9.29
N ASP A 303 -12.44 -16.39 9.24
CA ASP A 303 -13.17 -15.50 8.33
C ASP A 303 -12.94 -14.02 8.69
N SER A 304 -12.98 -13.69 9.98
CA SER A 304 -12.72 -12.32 10.46
C SER A 304 -11.26 -11.90 10.20
N LEU A 305 -10.29 -12.82 10.37
CA LEU A 305 -8.89 -12.57 10.04
C LEU A 305 -8.69 -12.39 8.53
N ARG A 306 -9.34 -13.23 7.71
CA ARG A 306 -9.37 -13.10 6.25
C ARG A 306 -9.91 -11.75 5.84
N GLU A 307 -11.08 -11.37 6.35
CA GLU A 307 -11.72 -10.10 6.03
C GLU A 307 -10.82 -8.91 6.38
N ARG A 308 -10.27 -8.89 7.60
CA ARG A 308 -9.34 -7.84 8.02
C ARG A 308 -8.12 -7.76 7.10
N ASN A 309 -7.44 -8.88 6.86
CA ASN A 309 -6.19 -8.89 6.10
C ASN A 309 -6.43 -8.58 4.61
N VAL A 310 -7.51 -9.08 4.01
CA VAL A 310 -7.87 -8.78 2.63
C VAL A 310 -8.17 -7.30 2.46
N ARG A 311 -9.05 -6.74 3.31
CA ARG A 311 -9.41 -5.32 3.22
C ARG A 311 -8.20 -4.40 3.46
N LEU A 312 -7.39 -4.70 4.48
CA LEU A 312 -6.15 -3.98 4.76
C LEU A 312 -5.20 -4.00 3.56
N ASN A 313 -4.96 -5.18 2.96
CA ASN A 313 -4.04 -5.33 1.84
C ASN A 313 -4.53 -4.63 0.57
N ILE A 314 -5.85 -4.54 0.36
CA ILE A 314 -6.37 -3.76 -0.77
C ILE A 314 -6.21 -2.27 -0.50
N VAL A 315 -6.75 -1.76 0.62
CA VAL A 315 -6.76 -0.32 0.92
C VAL A 315 -5.35 0.27 1.03
N SER A 316 -4.42 -0.44 1.67
CA SER A 316 -3.04 0.05 1.83
C SER A 316 -2.29 0.21 0.50
N ASN A 317 -2.82 -0.34 -0.59
CA ASN A 317 -2.15 -0.40 -1.88
C ASN A 317 -2.91 0.32 -3.01
N LEU A 318 -3.92 1.13 -2.70
CA LEU A 318 -4.69 1.90 -3.71
C LEU A 318 -4.00 3.18 -4.17
N PHE A 319 -2.98 3.63 -3.44
CA PHE A 319 -2.37 4.94 -3.64
C PHE A 319 -0.96 4.82 -4.19
N PHE A 320 -0.63 5.73 -5.11
CA PHE A 320 0.64 5.82 -5.80
C PHE A 320 1.12 7.26 -5.71
N ALA A 321 2.38 7.46 -5.37
CA ALA A 321 2.95 8.79 -5.23
C ALA A 321 3.79 9.14 -6.46
N PRO A 322 3.38 10.13 -7.28
CA PRO A 322 4.09 10.48 -8.50
C PRO A 322 5.55 10.88 -8.31
N TYR A 323 5.92 11.47 -7.16
CA TYR A 323 7.33 11.81 -6.87
C TYR A 323 8.28 10.59 -6.87
N ARG A 324 7.75 9.37 -6.76
CA ARG A 324 8.53 8.12 -6.87
C ARG A 324 8.80 7.71 -8.32
N ILE A 325 8.13 8.35 -9.29
CA ILE A 325 8.32 8.11 -10.72
C ILE A 325 9.54 8.90 -11.19
N LYS A 326 10.49 8.20 -11.82
CA LYS A 326 11.67 8.84 -12.39
C LYS A 326 11.27 9.89 -13.44
N GLY A 327 11.74 11.13 -13.29
CA GLY A 327 11.46 12.23 -14.20
C GLY A 327 10.11 12.94 -13.98
N TYR A 328 9.41 12.63 -12.88
CA TYR A 328 8.12 13.24 -12.55
C TYR A 328 8.13 14.77 -12.54
N GLU A 329 9.21 15.42 -12.11
CA GLU A 329 9.31 16.89 -12.04
C GLU A 329 9.07 17.60 -13.38
N SER A 330 9.25 16.88 -14.49
CA SER A 330 9.03 17.38 -15.86
C SER A 330 7.70 16.92 -16.46
N MET A 331 6.90 16.13 -15.74
CA MET A 331 5.64 15.58 -16.23
C MET A 331 4.49 16.56 -15.99
N ASP A 332 3.77 16.90 -17.05
CA ASP A 332 2.45 17.50 -16.93
C ASP A 332 1.38 16.46 -16.54
N SER A 333 0.14 16.92 -16.44
CA SER A 333 -1.00 16.07 -16.07
C SER A 333 -1.21 14.91 -17.06
N ALA A 334 -1.04 15.17 -18.36
CA ALA A 334 -1.26 14.17 -19.41
C ALA A 334 -0.14 13.12 -19.43
N ALA A 335 1.12 13.57 -19.27
CA ALA A 335 2.28 12.70 -19.19
C ALA A 335 2.22 11.77 -17.97
N LEU A 336 1.78 12.28 -16.81
CA LEU A 336 1.58 11.46 -15.61
C LEU A 336 0.49 10.40 -15.83
N ILE A 337 -0.68 10.79 -16.34
CA ILE A 337 -1.79 9.87 -16.63
C ILE A 337 -1.34 8.79 -17.62
N HIS A 338 -0.63 9.19 -18.68
CA HIS A 338 -0.06 8.26 -19.65
C HIS A 338 0.96 7.31 -18.99
N HIS A 339 1.86 7.80 -18.13
CA HIS A 339 2.79 6.92 -17.42
C HIS A 339 2.05 5.85 -16.62
N VAL A 340 1.04 6.24 -15.83
CA VAL A 340 0.25 5.32 -14.99
C VAL A 340 -0.43 4.24 -15.84
N GLN A 341 -0.98 4.62 -17.00
CA GLN A 341 -1.71 3.71 -17.88
C GLN A 341 -0.81 2.71 -18.61
N TYR A 342 0.46 3.06 -18.88
CA TYR A 342 1.34 2.27 -19.76
C TYR A 342 2.57 1.67 -19.08
N ALA A 343 2.88 2.06 -17.84
CA ALA A 343 4.03 1.52 -17.11
C ALA A 343 4.03 -0.02 -17.06
N ASP A 344 5.22 -0.62 -17.07
CA ASP A 344 5.39 -2.07 -16.87
C ASP A 344 4.90 -2.50 -15.49
N SER A 345 5.12 -1.64 -14.51
CA SER A 345 4.59 -1.80 -13.18
C SER A 345 4.41 -0.46 -12.49
N LEU A 346 3.49 -0.43 -11.53
CA LEU A 346 3.31 0.66 -10.59
C LEU A 346 3.66 0.18 -9.20
N ILE A 347 4.31 1.02 -8.40
CA ILE A 347 4.66 0.70 -7.02
C ILE A 347 3.80 1.58 -6.10
N SER A 348 2.96 0.95 -5.29
CA SER A 348 2.10 1.65 -4.34
C SER A 348 2.94 2.41 -3.30
N THR A 349 2.31 3.34 -2.60
CA THR A 349 2.92 4.05 -1.47
C THR A 349 3.41 3.09 -0.37
N ALA A 350 2.74 1.94 -0.21
CA ALA A 350 3.14 0.84 0.67
C ALA A 350 4.17 -0.15 0.08
N GLY A 351 4.67 0.09 -1.14
CA GLY A 351 5.76 -0.71 -1.74
C GLY A 351 5.31 -2.00 -2.42
N THR A 352 4.02 -2.19 -2.68
CA THR A 352 3.52 -3.32 -3.45
C THR A 352 3.56 -3.01 -4.95
N THR A 353 4.06 -3.96 -5.73
CA THR A 353 4.22 -3.82 -7.18
C THR A 353 2.99 -4.37 -7.91
N PHE A 354 2.37 -3.52 -8.73
CA PHE A 354 1.27 -3.85 -9.63
C PHE A 354 1.82 -3.97 -11.04
N TYR A 355 1.97 -5.20 -11.54
CA TYR A 355 2.45 -5.42 -12.90
C TYR A 355 1.34 -5.21 -13.92
N ASN A 356 1.69 -4.59 -15.05
CA ASN A 356 0.86 -4.55 -16.23
C ASN A 356 0.97 -5.89 -16.95
N THR A 357 -0.13 -6.65 -16.98
CA THR A 357 -0.17 -7.99 -17.60
C THR A 357 0.00 -7.96 -19.12
N ALA A 358 -0.18 -6.79 -19.76
CA ALA A 358 0.06 -6.60 -21.18
C ALA A 358 1.50 -6.12 -21.50
N ALA A 359 2.32 -5.83 -20.48
CA ALA A 359 3.69 -5.40 -20.68
C ALA A 359 4.53 -6.50 -21.34
N LYS A 360 5.27 -6.13 -22.39
CA LYS A 360 6.23 -7.01 -23.05
C LYS A 360 7.61 -6.49 -22.66
N GLY A 361 8.22 -7.07 -21.63
CA GLY A 361 9.43 -6.59 -20.95
C GLY A 361 10.61 -6.30 -21.88
N ALA A 362 10.60 -5.11 -22.49
CA ALA A 362 11.58 -4.61 -23.41
C ALA A 362 12.32 -3.43 -22.77
N THR A 363 13.55 -3.17 -23.20
CA THR A 363 14.39 -2.05 -22.72
C THR A 363 13.87 -0.65 -23.12
N LYS A 364 12.67 -0.57 -23.71
CA LYS A 364 12.00 0.68 -24.12
C LYS A 364 10.72 0.86 -23.32
N GLN A 365 10.25 2.10 -23.22
CA GLN A 365 8.98 2.44 -22.61
C GLN A 365 7.86 1.55 -23.20
N ASN A 366 7.13 0.87 -22.31
CA ASN A 366 6.05 -0.01 -22.74
C ASN A 366 4.93 0.77 -23.42
N VAL A 367 4.49 0.23 -24.55
CA VAL A 367 3.44 0.81 -25.39
C VAL A 367 2.09 0.11 -25.21
N ASN A 368 2.06 -0.97 -24.41
CA ASN A 368 0.84 -1.74 -24.18
C ASN A 368 0.10 -1.16 -22.96
N LEU A 369 -1.08 -0.60 -23.23
CA LEU A 369 -2.00 -0.09 -22.21
C LEU A 369 -2.32 -1.17 -21.19
N ASN A 370 -2.28 -0.82 -19.91
CA ASN A 370 -2.69 -1.70 -18.83
C ASN A 370 -4.18 -2.04 -19.00
N PRO A 371 -4.56 -3.33 -19.19
CA PRO A 371 -5.94 -3.73 -19.41
C PRO A 371 -6.90 -3.35 -18.27
N THR A 372 -6.37 -3.16 -17.06
CA THR A 372 -7.14 -2.74 -15.88
C THR A 372 -7.49 -1.25 -15.93
N LEU A 373 -6.72 -0.44 -16.64
CA LEU A 373 -6.90 1.01 -16.75
C LEU A 373 -7.45 1.45 -18.12
N ALA A 374 -7.71 0.49 -19.01
CA ALA A 374 -8.19 0.75 -20.36
C ALA A 374 -9.58 1.41 -20.35
N GLY A 375 -9.70 2.53 -21.07
CA GLY A 375 -10.95 3.31 -21.18
C GLY A 375 -11.26 4.20 -19.97
N LEU A 376 -10.43 4.20 -18.92
CA LEU A 376 -10.65 5.05 -17.75
C LEU A 376 -10.08 6.45 -17.98
N THR A 377 -10.90 7.46 -17.69
CA THR A 377 -10.47 8.86 -17.57
C THR A 377 -10.51 9.22 -16.09
N PRO A 378 -9.39 9.63 -15.47
CA PRO A 378 -9.37 9.88 -14.04
C PRO A 378 -10.06 11.20 -13.68
N TYR A 379 -10.72 11.23 -12.52
CA TYR A 379 -11.19 12.47 -11.89
C TYR A 379 -10.00 13.26 -11.34
N ARG A 380 -9.97 14.57 -11.56
CA ARG A 380 -8.95 15.47 -10.99
C ARG A 380 -9.39 15.91 -9.60
N ALA A 381 -8.77 15.32 -8.58
CA ALA A 381 -8.85 15.80 -7.21
C ALA A 381 -7.87 16.97 -6.97
N SER A 382 -8.11 17.75 -5.92
CA SER A 382 -7.22 18.85 -5.51
C SER A 382 -5.81 18.37 -5.16
N ASN A 383 -5.69 17.18 -4.59
CA ASN A 383 -4.43 16.54 -4.23
C ASN A 383 -4.09 15.31 -5.09
N GLY A 384 -4.62 15.21 -6.32
CA GLY A 384 -4.28 14.07 -7.18
C GLY A 384 -5.26 13.69 -8.28
N TYR A 385 -5.20 12.43 -8.67
CA TYR A 385 -6.05 11.83 -9.72
C TYR A 385 -6.69 10.55 -9.20
N VAL A 386 -7.97 10.37 -9.44
CA VAL A 386 -8.72 9.17 -9.06
C VAL A 386 -9.12 8.40 -10.32
N PHE A 387 -8.55 7.22 -10.51
CA PHE A 387 -9.04 6.25 -11.47
C PHE A 387 -10.13 5.41 -10.79
N GLU A 388 -11.37 5.60 -11.23
CA GLU A 388 -12.51 4.84 -10.74
C GLU A 388 -12.55 3.47 -11.40
N LEU A 389 -12.28 2.41 -10.65
CA LEU A 389 -12.30 1.06 -11.21
C LEU A 389 -13.74 0.55 -11.20
N GLU A 390 -14.31 0.38 -12.40
CA GLU A 390 -15.65 -0.21 -12.57
C GLU A 390 -15.64 -1.73 -12.35
N ASN A 391 -14.52 -2.38 -12.67
CA ASN A 391 -14.29 -3.80 -12.48
C ASN A 391 -12.89 -4.03 -11.91
N TYR A 392 -12.71 -5.06 -11.09
CA TYR A 392 -11.43 -5.41 -10.50
C TYR A 392 -10.68 -6.41 -11.38
N LYS A 393 -9.92 -5.91 -12.36
CA LYS A 393 -9.17 -6.75 -13.33
C LYS A 393 -7.76 -7.14 -12.88
N PHE A 394 -7.32 -6.67 -11.72
CA PHE A 394 -6.05 -7.07 -11.15
C PHE A 394 -6.03 -8.56 -10.78
N ASP A 395 -4.95 -9.24 -11.17
CA ASP A 395 -4.67 -10.62 -10.76
C ASP A 395 -3.85 -10.63 -9.48
N PRO A 396 -4.40 -11.16 -8.35
CA PRO A 396 -3.68 -11.18 -7.09
C PRO A 396 -2.35 -11.93 -7.12
N SER A 397 -2.18 -12.91 -8.02
CA SER A 397 -0.94 -13.69 -8.18
C SER A 397 0.23 -12.88 -8.76
N TYR A 398 -0.07 -11.75 -9.41
CA TYR A 398 0.94 -10.82 -9.90
C TYR A 398 1.29 -9.75 -8.86
N ILE A 399 0.47 -9.55 -7.83
CA ILE A 399 0.58 -8.40 -6.91
C ILE A 399 1.05 -8.86 -5.51
N TRP A 400 0.34 -9.83 -4.91
CA TRP A 400 0.57 -10.24 -3.52
C TRP A 400 1.38 -11.53 -3.40
N VAL A 401 1.22 -12.47 -4.33
CA VAL A 401 2.03 -13.68 -4.36
C VAL A 401 3.41 -13.29 -4.88
N LYS A 402 4.37 -13.16 -3.96
CA LYS A 402 5.73 -12.68 -4.23
C LYS A 402 6.75 -13.81 -4.17
N LYS A 403 7.91 -13.57 -4.77
CA LYS A 403 9.08 -14.43 -4.59
C LYS A 403 9.55 -14.35 -3.13
N ILE A 404 9.77 -15.50 -2.51
CA ILE A 404 10.32 -15.60 -1.15
C ILE A 404 11.65 -16.35 -1.24
N ASP A 405 12.72 -15.71 -0.76
CA ASP A 405 14.07 -16.25 -0.77
C ASP A 405 14.49 -16.63 0.65
N PHE A 406 14.76 -17.92 0.88
CA PHE A 406 15.31 -18.44 2.12
C PHE A 406 16.80 -18.71 1.92
N ARG A 407 17.66 -18.10 2.75
CA ARG A 407 19.13 -18.13 2.62
C ARG A 407 19.75 -18.75 3.87
N PRO A 408 19.88 -20.09 3.95
CA PRO A 408 20.37 -20.76 5.15
C PRO A 408 21.71 -20.23 5.65
N ALA A 409 22.66 -19.90 4.77
CA ALA A 409 23.96 -19.34 5.17
C ALA A 409 23.88 -17.96 5.85
N ALA A 410 22.90 -17.12 5.48
CA ALA A 410 22.73 -15.78 6.04
C ALA A 410 22.14 -15.79 7.46
N ALA A 411 21.28 -16.78 7.76
CA ALA A 411 20.69 -16.96 9.08
C ALA A 411 20.36 -18.44 9.35
N PRO A 412 21.37 -19.29 9.68
CA PRO A 412 21.20 -20.74 9.75
C PRO A 412 20.16 -21.20 10.77
N SER A 413 20.15 -20.59 11.95
CA SER A 413 19.20 -20.88 13.03
C SER A 413 17.79 -20.34 12.78
N VAL A 414 17.63 -19.45 11.80
CA VAL A 414 16.34 -18.90 11.41
C VAL A 414 15.71 -19.80 10.35
N TYR A 415 16.46 -20.20 9.32
CA TYR A 415 15.92 -20.93 8.18
C TYR A 415 15.93 -22.45 8.34
N THR A 416 16.89 -23.01 9.08
CA THR A 416 16.93 -24.43 9.42
C THR A 416 16.13 -24.66 10.70
N LEU A 417 15.02 -25.39 10.61
CA LEU A 417 14.17 -25.70 11.76
C LEU A 417 14.76 -26.76 12.67
N GLY A 418 15.40 -27.74 12.05
CA GLY A 418 15.99 -28.89 12.70
C GLY A 418 16.57 -29.82 11.64
N SER A 419 17.46 -30.68 12.09
CA SER A 419 18.00 -31.75 11.27
C SER A 419 18.19 -33.00 12.11
N ASN A 420 18.24 -34.14 11.45
CA ASN A 420 18.51 -35.43 12.08
C ASN A 420 19.67 -36.11 11.35
N ASN A 421 20.50 -36.81 12.12
CA ASN A 421 21.70 -37.50 11.62
C ASN A 421 22.67 -36.57 10.87
N THR A 422 22.78 -35.32 11.30
CA THR A 422 23.77 -34.33 10.85
C THR A 422 24.91 -34.20 11.88
N THR A 423 26.10 -33.84 11.43
CA THR A 423 27.23 -33.50 12.32
C THR A 423 26.91 -32.26 13.16
N ASP A 424 26.36 -31.23 12.50
CA ASP A 424 25.89 -29.99 13.12
C ASP A 424 24.40 -29.79 12.84
N ALA A 425 23.61 -29.51 13.89
CA ALA A 425 22.16 -29.44 13.80
C ALA A 425 21.64 -28.36 12.84
N ASN A 426 22.38 -27.26 12.67
CA ASN A 426 22.06 -26.19 11.71
C ASN A 426 22.93 -26.25 10.44
N GLY A 427 23.76 -27.28 10.29
CA GLY A 427 24.84 -27.33 9.31
C GLY A 427 26.01 -26.39 9.67
N THR A 428 27.04 -26.40 8.82
CA THR A 428 28.19 -25.50 8.89
C THR A 428 28.12 -24.48 7.75
N THR A 429 28.27 -23.20 8.06
CA THR A 429 28.32 -22.13 7.06
C THR A 429 29.70 -22.10 6.42
N VAL A 430 29.76 -22.18 5.09
CA VAL A 430 31.00 -22.10 4.32
C VAL A 430 31.01 -20.80 3.53
N ASN A 431 31.98 -19.95 3.84
CA ASN A 431 32.26 -18.73 3.07
C ASN A 431 33.29 -19.06 1.98
N LEU A 432 32.95 -18.69 0.75
CA LEU A 432 33.77 -18.91 -0.42
C LEU A 432 34.80 -17.79 -0.58
N THR A 433 36.03 -18.23 -0.82
CA THR A 433 37.22 -17.42 -1.07
C THR A 433 37.92 -17.99 -2.30
N GLU A 434 38.94 -17.30 -2.80
CA GLU A 434 39.76 -17.84 -3.91
C GLU A 434 40.48 -19.15 -3.54
N ALA A 435 40.70 -19.41 -2.24
CA ALA A 435 41.42 -20.58 -1.76
C ALA A 435 40.57 -21.87 -1.70
N ASN A 436 39.25 -21.75 -1.55
CA ASN A 436 38.34 -22.89 -1.35
C ASN A 436 37.22 -22.96 -2.40
N TYR A 437 37.37 -22.25 -3.51
CA TYR A 437 36.40 -22.25 -4.61
C TYR A 437 37.10 -22.29 -5.97
N ASN A 438 36.98 -23.41 -6.66
CA ASN A 438 37.40 -23.53 -8.06
C ASN A 438 36.34 -22.92 -8.97
N ARG A 439 36.30 -21.59 -9.08
CA ARG A 439 35.44 -20.91 -10.05
C ARG A 439 35.75 -21.38 -11.46
N GLU A 440 34.70 -21.42 -12.29
CA GLU A 440 34.83 -21.69 -13.71
C GLU A 440 35.85 -20.73 -14.36
N ARG A 441 36.83 -21.31 -15.02
CA ARG A 441 37.91 -20.61 -15.72
C ARG A 441 38.39 -21.42 -16.91
N ALA A 442 39.01 -20.76 -17.88
CA ALA A 442 39.69 -21.44 -18.96
C ALA A 442 40.87 -22.25 -18.44
N GLU A 443 41.02 -23.47 -18.92
CA GLU A 443 42.24 -24.26 -18.73
C GLU A 443 43.39 -23.62 -19.49
N LEU A 444 44.57 -23.55 -18.86
CA LEU A 444 45.77 -22.96 -19.44
C LEU A 444 46.81 -24.06 -19.67
N ASP A 445 47.57 -23.95 -20.76
CA ASP A 445 48.73 -24.79 -21.02
C ASP A 445 49.96 -24.36 -20.20
N ALA A 446 51.10 -25.03 -20.39
CA ALA A 446 52.34 -24.74 -19.68
C ALA A 446 52.91 -23.32 -19.96
N ASN A 447 52.47 -22.66 -21.03
CA ASN A 447 52.88 -21.31 -21.40
C ASN A 447 51.87 -20.24 -20.93
N GLY A 448 50.76 -20.65 -20.34
CA GLY A 448 49.68 -19.76 -19.91
C GLY A 448 48.63 -19.46 -20.99
N ASP A 449 48.66 -20.17 -22.12
CA ASP A 449 47.69 -20.00 -23.20
C ASP A 449 46.43 -20.85 -22.96
N THR A 450 45.26 -20.33 -23.33
CA THR A 450 43.99 -21.04 -23.17
C THR A 450 43.92 -22.29 -24.05
N LEU A 451 43.76 -23.45 -23.42
CA LEU A 451 43.48 -24.70 -24.12
C LEU A 451 42.10 -24.65 -24.77
N ARG A 452 42.01 -25.17 -26.00
CA ARG A 452 40.79 -25.15 -26.82
C ARG A 452 40.49 -26.54 -27.37
N THR A 453 39.20 -26.84 -27.54
CA THR A 453 38.73 -28.05 -28.24
C THR A 453 39.06 -27.97 -29.74
N ALA A 454 38.90 -29.08 -30.46
CA ALA A 454 39.10 -29.14 -31.92
C ALA A 454 38.25 -28.10 -32.69
N ASP A 455 37.13 -27.67 -32.11
CA ASP A 455 36.23 -26.66 -32.67
C ASP A 455 36.58 -25.22 -32.24
N GLY A 456 37.72 -25.01 -31.58
CA GLY A 456 38.24 -23.71 -31.16
C GLY A 456 37.62 -23.13 -29.88
N LYS A 457 36.77 -23.88 -29.16
CA LYS A 457 36.14 -23.41 -27.91
C LYS A 457 37.08 -23.61 -26.72
N PRO A 458 37.18 -22.66 -25.78
CA PRO A 458 37.97 -22.84 -24.55
C PRO A 458 37.53 -24.09 -23.79
N ILE A 459 38.50 -24.87 -23.30
CA ILE A 459 38.25 -25.93 -22.32
C ILE A 459 38.09 -25.24 -20.97
N MET A 460 36.97 -25.49 -20.29
CA MET A 460 36.64 -24.85 -19.02
C MET A 460 36.84 -25.84 -17.87
N LEU A 461 37.44 -25.37 -16.78
CA LEU A 461 37.61 -26.10 -15.52
C LEU A 461 36.90 -25.37 -14.38
N GLY A 462 36.55 -26.10 -13.32
CA GLY A 462 35.91 -25.53 -12.13
C GLY A 462 34.40 -25.68 -12.14
N VAL A 463 33.77 -25.09 -11.12
CA VAL A 463 32.32 -25.10 -10.93
C VAL A 463 31.74 -23.83 -11.55
N SER A 464 30.91 -24.02 -12.58
CA SER A 464 30.21 -22.94 -13.29
C SER A 464 29.02 -22.40 -12.50
N GLY A 465 28.67 -21.14 -12.75
CA GLY A 465 27.60 -20.43 -12.05
C GLY A 465 28.05 -19.61 -10.84
N SER A 466 27.19 -18.71 -10.38
CA SER A 466 27.48 -17.81 -9.26
C SER A 466 26.80 -18.27 -7.98
N VAL A 467 27.53 -18.21 -6.86
CA VAL A 467 26.98 -18.46 -5.53
C VAL A 467 26.60 -17.12 -4.89
N THR A 468 25.31 -16.95 -4.58
CA THR A 468 24.82 -15.73 -3.93
C THR A 468 25.57 -15.48 -2.63
N GLU A 469 25.99 -14.23 -2.40
CA GLU A 469 26.74 -13.79 -1.20
C GLU A 469 28.06 -14.55 -0.98
N ASN A 470 28.54 -15.33 -1.96
CA ASN A 470 29.71 -16.20 -1.83
C ASN A 470 29.63 -17.12 -0.59
N ALA A 471 28.44 -17.60 -0.21
CA ALA A 471 28.29 -18.48 0.94
C ALA A 471 27.22 -19.55 0.72
N TYR A 472 27.39 -20.69 1.37
CA TYR A 472 26.39 -21.76 1.42
C TYR A 472 26.38 -22.45 2.78
N GLN A 473 25.29 -23.18 3.06
CA GLN A 473 25.16 -23.99 4.26
C GLN A 473 25.38 -25.47 3.93
N SER A 474 26.37 -26.09 4.58
CA SER A 474 26.71 -27.50 4.39
C SER A 474 26.09 -28.35 5.49
N TYR A 475 25.37 -29.40 5.09
CA TYR A 475 24.81 -30.41 5.99
C TYR A 475 25.49 -31.73 5.71
N VAL A 476 26.30 -32.20 6.66
CA VAL A 476 27.08 -33.44 6.54
C VAL A 476 26.48 -34.52 7.43
N MET A 477 26.33 -35.72 6.87
CA MET A 477 25.76 -36.88 7.53
C MET A 477 26.69 -37.38 8.64
N LYS A 478 26.15 -37.56 9.84
CA LYS A 478 26.88 -38.07 11.01
C LYS A 478 27.10 -39.58 10.94
N SER A 479 26.12 -40.33 10.45
CA SER A 479 26.16 -41.79 10.34
C SER A 479 25.59 -42.26 9.00
N THR A 480 26.40 -42.96 8.22
CA THR A 480 26.03 -43.51 6.91
C THR A 480 24.96 -44.61 6.96
N ARG A 481 24.61 -45.08 8.16
CA ARG A 481 23.62 -46.15 8.40
C ARG A 481 22.18 -45.64 8.53
N GLN A 482 21.99 -44.33 8.66
CA GLN A 482 20.69 -43.69 8.86
C GLN A 482 20.46 -42.62 7.80
N ASN A 483 19.20 -42.30 7.52
CA ASN A 483 18.88 -41.18 6.65
C ASN A 483 19.26 -39.87 7.36
N MET A 484 19.82 -38.92 6.62
CA MET A 484 19.97 -37.54 7.08
C MET A 484 18.74 -36.76 6.63
N THR A 485 18.15 -35.96 7.52
CA THR A 485 17.02 -35.08 7.18
C THR A 485 17.33 -33.65 7.57
N VAL A 486 16.93 -32.69 6.75
CA VAL A 486 17.05 -31.26 7.02
C VAL A 486 15.71 -30.61 6.73
N ASP A 487 15.16 -29.90 7.72
CA ASP A 487 13.87 -29.23 7.61
C ASP A 487 14.07 -27.72 7.50
N PHE A 488 13.54 -27.13 6.43
CA PHE A 488 13.54 -25.68 6.20
C PHE A 488 12.16 -25.11 6.48
N ARG A 489 12.11 -23.98 7.18
CA ARG A 489 10.84 -23.24 7.33
C ARG A 489 10.49 -22.46 6.09
N LEU A 490 9.22 -22.48 5.74
CA LEU A 490 8.65 -21.69 4.66
C LEU A 490 7.71 -20.64 5.25
N ASP A 491 8.25 -19.49 5.66
CA ASP A 491 7.47 -18.41 6.25
C ASP A 491 6.65 -17.61 5.22
N ASP A 492 5.61 -16.92 5.70
CA ASP A 492 4.86 -15.89 4.96
C ASP A 492 4.25 -16.36 3.65
N VAL A 493 3.94 -17.66 3.57
CA VAL A 493 3.32 -18.29 2.41
C VAL A 493 1.82 -17.99 2.38
N LEU A 494 1.34 -17.41 1.29
CA LEU A 494 -0.10 -17.25 1.01
C LEU A 494 -0.75 -18.58 0.59
N SER A 495 -2.08 -18.69 0.66
CA SER A 495 -2.81 -19.88 0.16
C SER A 495 -2.89 -19.88 -1.37
N ALA A 496 -1.75 -20.08 -2.01
CA ALA A 496 -1.56 -19.94 -3.46
C ALA A 496 -0.60 -21.03 -3.99
N ALA A 497 -0.46 -21.08 -5.31
CA ALA A 497 0.49 -21.96 -5.98
C ALA A 497 1.87 -21.31 -6.08
N TYR A 498 2.91 -22.09 -5.78
CA TYR A 498 4.31 -21.69 -5.89
C TYR A 498 5.11 -22.77 -6.61
N GLN A 499 6.14 -22.34 -7.33
CA GLN A 499 7.22 -23.20 -7.76
C GLN A 499 8.34 -23.13 -6.71
N ILE A 500 8.75 -24.29 -6.18
CA ILE A 500 9.88 -24.36 -5.24
C ILE A 500 11.15 -24.67 -6.04
N GLU A 501 12.17 -23.84 -5.89
CA GLU A 501 13.49 -24.05 -6.47
C GLU A 501 14.54 -24.15 -5.37
N LEU A 502 15.40 -25.15 -5.48
CA LEU A 502 16.59 -25.31 -4.66
C LEU A 502 17.81 -24.84 -5.45
N VAL A 503 18.63 -24.00 -4.83
CA VAL A 503 19.95 -23.64 -5.35
C VAL A 503 21.00 -24.35 -4.51
N LEU A 504 21.70 -25.30 -5.12
CA LEU A 504 22.72 -26.12 -4.44
C LEU A 504 24.06 -25.97 -5.15
N VAL A 505 25.15 -26.08 -4.38
CA VAL A 505 26.49 -26.29 -4.95
C VAL A 505 26.84 -27.77 -4.88
N PRO A 506 27.79 -28.23 -5.71
CA PRO A 506 28.31 -29.60 -5.61
C PRO A 506 28.85 -29.89 -4.20
N THR A 507 28.92 -31.18 -3.87
CA THR A 507 29.52 -31.67 -2.61
C THR A 507 30.97 -31.19 -2.47
N LYS A 508 31.71 -31.12 -3.58
CA LYS A 508 33.03 -30.47 -3.69
C LYS A 508 32.95 -29.23 -4.56
N ILE A 509 33.07 -28.07 -3.94
CA ILE A 509 33.16 -26.80 -4.69
C ILE A 509 34.62 -26.40 -4.98
N ASN A 510 35.57 -26.93 -4.19
CA ASN A 510 36.99 -26.93 -4.48
C ASN A 510 37.37 -28.28 -5.10
N LEU A 511 37.63 -28.27 -6.42
CA LEU A 511 37.97 -29.50 -7.14
C LEU A 511 39.40 -30.00 -6.86
N ASN A 512 40.22 -29.19 -6.17
CA ASN A 512 41.57 -29.59 -5.78
C ASN A 512 41.58 -30.37 -4.46
N ASP A 513 40.47 -30.40 -3.73
CA ASP A 513 40.37 -31.18 -2.49
C ASP A 513 40.37 -32.69 -2.84
N GLY A 514 41.30 -33.43 -2.23
CA GLY A 514 41.37 -34.88 -2.39
C GLY A 514 40.13 -35.59 -1.81
N GLY A 515 39.81 -36.79 -2.33
CA GLY A 515 38.68 -37.62 -1.87
C GLY A 515 37.85 -38.18 -3.03
N GLU A 516 36.89 -39.06 -2.75
CA GLU A 516 35.97 -39.59 -3.76
C GLU A 516 34.88 -38.57 -4.12
N ASP A 517 34.40 -38.61 -5.37
CA ASP A 517 33.29 -37.77 -5.80
C ASP A 517 31.95 -38.36 -5.35
N GLU A 518 31.25 -37.63 -4.49
CA GLU A 518 29.92 -38.02 -4.04
C GLU A 518 28.88 -37.87 -5.15
N LYS A 519 28.04 -38.89 -5.31
CA LYS A 519 26.88 -38.85 -6.21
C LYS A 519 25.67 -38.36 -5.43
N VAL A 520 25.25 -37.12 -5.67
CA VAL A 520 24.15 -36.49 -4.94
C VAL A 520 22.83 -37.23 -5.19
N VAL A 521 22.16 -37.63 -4.10
CA VAL A 521 20.80 -38.16 -4.12
C VAL A 521 20.03 -37.71 -2.89
N PHE A 522 18.84 -37.15 -3.09
CA PHE A 522 17.96 -36.76 -1.99
C PHE A 522 16.49 -36.75 -2.41
N ASN A 523 15.61 -36.81 -1.41
CA ASN A 523 14.17 -36.63 -1.58
C ASN A 523 13.73 -35.30 -1.00
N ALA A 524 12.75 -34.66 -1.62
CA ALA A 524 12.09 -33.45 -1.13
C ALA A 524 10.60 -33.71 -0.89
N GLU A 525 10.11 -33.29 0.28
CA GLU A 525 8.72 -33.42 0.72
C GLU A 525 8.32 -32.14 1.45
N VAL A 526 7.07 -31.69 1.34
CA VAL A 526 6.57 -30.52 2.05
C VAL A 526 5.49 -30.95 3.04
N PHE A 527 5.54 -30.41 4.25
CA PHE A 527 4.55 -30.68 5.28
C PHE A 527 3.90 -29.39 5.79
N ASP A 528 2.62 -29.47 6.14
CA ASP A 528 1.92 -28.39 6.83
C ASP A 528 2.30 -28.32 8.32
N ASP A 529 1.68 -27.38 9.04
CA ASP A 529 1.90 -27.17 10.47
C ASP A 529 1.48 -28.36 11.35
N ASN A 530 0.68 -29.29 10.83
CA ASN A 530 0.27 -30.53 11.50
C ASN A 530 1.05 -31.75 11.01
N LYS A 531 2.14 -31.55 10.25
CA LYS A 531 2.95 -32.61 9.63
C LYS A 531 2.20 -33.46 8.60
N ASN A 532 1.11 -32.94 8.02
CA ASN A 532 0.46 -33.56 6.86
C ASN A 532 1.25 -33.21 5.60
N ASN A 533 1.43 -34.16 4.69
CA ASN A 533 2.12 -33.89 3.42
C ASN A 533 1.28 -32.93 2.54
N ILE A 534 1.96 -31.99 1.90
CA ILE A 534 1.41 -31.13 0.85
C ILE A 534 2.01 -31.60 -0.48
N PRO A 535 1.21 -32.20 -1.38
CA PRO A 535 1.74 -32.81 -2.59
C PRO A 535 2.18 -31.76 -3.62
N PHE A 536 3.27 -32.07 -4.31
CA PHE A 536 3.67 -31.40 -5.55
C PHE A 536 2.76 -31.82 -6.70
N THR A 537 2.61 -30.96 -7.70
CA THR A 537 2.05 -31.30 -9.02
C THR A 537 3.19 -31.49 -10.01
N VAL A 538 3.17 -32.59 -10.76
CA VAL A 538 4.13 -32.92 -11.82
C VAL A 538 3.37 -33.48 -13.01
N ALA A 539 3.46 -32.81 -14.16
CA ALA A 539 2.70 -33.13 -15.36
C ALA A 539 1.19 -33.34 -15.08
N GLY A 540 0.62 -32.53 -14.19
CA GLY A 540 -0.78 -32.60 -13.76
C GLY A 540 -1.12 -33.68 -12.73
N ALA A 541 -0.17 -34.56 -12.36
CA ALA A 541 -0.36 -35.58 -11.33
C ALA A 541 0.18 -35.11 -9.97
N LYS A 542 -0.47 -35.54 -8.87
CA LYS A 542 0.00 -35.25 -7.51
C LYS A 542 1.04 -36.26 -7.06
N THR A 543 2.13 -35.78 -6.45
CA THR A 543 3.14 -36.62 -5.80
C THR A 543 3.58 -36.00 -4.47
N ASP A 544 3.67 -36.82 -3.44
CA ASP A 544 4.06 -36.39 -2.09
C ASP A 544 5.58 -36.17 -1.97
N ARG A 545 6.34 -36.70 -2.94
CA ARG A 545 7.81 -36.74 -2.90
C ARG A 545 8.42 -36.51 -4.28
N ILE A 546 9.45 -35.69 -4.34
CA ILE A 546 10.34 -35.51 -5.49
C ILE A 546 11.70 -36.12 -5.16
N THR A 547 12.26 -36.93 -6.06
CA THR A 547 13.61 -37.50 -5.91
C THR A 547 14.54 -36.82 -6.91
N ILE A 548 15.68 -36.34 -6.40
CA ILE A 548 16.80 -35.84 -7.21
C ILE A 548 17.92 -36.85 -7.14
N ASP A 549 18.37 -37.31 -8.31
CA ASP A 549 19.40 -38.33 -8.46
C ASP A 549 20.40 -37.90 -9.55
N GLN A 550 21.65 -37.65 -9.14
CA GLN A 550 22.75 -37.31 -10.05
C GLN A 550 22.95 -38.39 -11.14
N LYS A 551 22.71 -39.67 -10.84
CA LYS A 551 22.85 -40.76 -11.82
C LYS A 551 21.81 -40.66 -12.95
N GLN A 552 20.71 -39.95 -12.72
CA GLN A 552 19.67 -39.68 -13.71
C GLN A 552 19.87 -38.33 -14.41
N GLY A 553 21.01 -37.66 -14.19
CA GLY A 553 21.33 -36.36 -14.80
C GLY A 553 20.57 -35.18 -14.18
N GLN A 554 19.96 -35.36 -13.00
CA GLN A 554 19.17 -34.33 -12.33
C GLN A 554 20.02 -33.38 -11.45
N PHE A 555 21.31 -33.69 -11.32
CA PHE A 555 22.30 -32.89 -10.60
C PHE A 555 23.62 -32.96 -11.37
N ASP A 556 24.34 -31.84 -11.44
CA ASP A 556 25.61 -31.74 -12.16
C ASP A 556 26.73 -31.34 -11.19
N PRO A 557 27.78 -32.17 -11.04
CA PRO A 557 28.86 -31.92 -10.08
C PRO A 557 29.77 -30.75 -10.47
N ASN A 558 29.65 -30.19 -11.68
CA ASN A 558 30.53 -29.13 -12.19
C ASN A 558 29.83 -27.77 -12.27
N LYS A 559 28.68 -27.58 -11.61
CA LYS A 559 27.98 -26.29 -11.60
C LYS A 559 27.16 -26.04 -10.34
N VAL A 560 26.80 -24.78 -10.13
CA VAL A 560 25.70 -24.40 -9.24
C VAL A 560 24.38 -24.90 -9.84
N ASN A 561 23.69 -25.77 -9.11
CA ASN A 561 22.47 -26.43 -9.57
C ASN A 561 21.25 -25.61 -9.13
N HIS A 562 20.40 -25.28 -10.10
CA HIS A 562 19.08 -24.69 -9.89
C HIS A 562 18.03 -25.76 -10.17
N ILE A 563 17.46 -26.34 -9.11
CA ILE A 563 16.59 -27.52 -9.20
C ILE A 563 15.17 -27.11 -8.83
N VAL A 564 14.28 -27.17 -9.82
CA VAL A 564 12.85 -26.95 -9.60
C VAL A 564 12.19 -28.24 -9.13
N LEU A 565 11.46 -28.16 -8.01
CA LEU A 565 10.75 -29.29 -7.42
C LEU A 565 9.33 -29.39 -8.00
N GLY A 566 9.16 -30.32 -8.94
CA GLY A 566 7.90 -30.49 -9.68
C GLY A 566 7.55 -29.28 -10.55
N ASP A 567 6.29 -29.18 -10.99
CA ASP A 567 5.83 -28.00 -11.72
C ASP A 567 5.48 -26.87 -10.75
N TYR A 568 4.71 -27.21 -9.71
CA TYR A 568 4.30 -26.33 -8.62
C TYR A 568 3.74 -27.10 -7.43
N ILE A 569 3.54 -26.40 -6.32
CA ILE A 569 2.85 -26.85 -5.11
C ILE A 569 1.78 -25.82 -4.73
N THR A 570 0.61 -26.26 -4.29
CA THR A 570 -0.46 -25.35 -3.82
C THR A 570 -0.59 -25.46 -2.31
N PHE A 571 -0.35 -24.35 -1.61
CA PHE A 571 -0.58 -24.29 -0.16
C PHE A 571 -2.06 -24.09 0.12
N PRO A 572 -2.72 -25.00 0.87
CA PRO A 572 -4.16 -24.91 1.12
C PRO A 572 -4.51 -23.83 2.14
N LYS A 573 -3.56 -23.49 3.04
CA LYS A 573 -3.71 -22.50 4.10
C LYS A 573 -2.77 -21.32 3.87
N CYS A 574 -3.21 -20.14 4.26
CA CYS A 574 -2.42 -18.93 4.33
C CYS A 574 -1.66 -18.88 5.67
N TYR A 575 -0.35 -18.72 5.64
CA TYR A 575 0.51 -18.54 6.82
C TYR A 575 0.96 -17.07 6.99
N TYR A 576 0.72 -16.24 5.98
CA TYR A 576 0.96 -14.80 6.03
C TYR A 576 -0.13 -14.08 6.85
N GLY A 577 0.25 -13.04 7.60
CA GLY A 577 -0.71 -12.17 8.32
C GLY A 577 -1.37 -12.81 9.55
N LEU A 578 -0.82 -13.90 10.07
CA LEU A 578 -1.15 -14.41 11.41
C LEU A 578 -0.68 -13.41 12.50
N PRO A 579 -1.28 -13.41 13.71
CA PRO A 579 -0.81 -12.59 14.81
C PRO A 579 0.69 -12.82 15.10
N SER A 580 1.41 -11.77 15.47
CA SER A 580 2.88 -11.82 15.64
C SER A 580 3.34 -12.83 16.71
N ASP A 581 2.52 -13.11 17.71
CA ASP A 581 2.76 -14.09 18.77
C ASP A 581 2.24 -15.50 18.43
N ARG A 582 1.72 -15.71 17.21
CA ARG A 582 1.12 -16.94 16.69
C ARG A 582 1.80 -17.38 15.39
N LYS A 583 3.13 -17.33 15.35
CA LYS A 583 3.90 -17.69 14.14
C LYS A 583 3.81 -19.19 13.84
N SER A 584 3.25 -19.51 12.68
CA SER A 584 3.10 -20.86 12.11
C SER A 584 3.67 -20.88 10.69
N PHE A 585 4.09 -22.05 10.20
CA PHE A 585 4.67 -22.20 8.87
C PHE A 585 4.61 -23.66 8.40
N PRO A 586 4.54 -23.90 7.07
CA PRO A 586 4.88 -25.17 6.47
C PRO A 586 6.40 -25.38 6.47
N MET A 587 6.81 -26.63 6.26
CA MET A 587 8.21 -27.05 6.25
C MET A 587 8.57 -27.84 4.99
N LEU A 588 9.71 -27.53 4.39
CA LEU A 588 10.33 -28.33 3.34
C LEU A 588 11.35 -29.26 3.97
N ARG A 589 11.15 -30.57 3.85
CA ARG A 589 12.08 -31.59 4.30
C ARG A 589 12.89 -32.11 3.14
N LEU A 590 14.21 -32.06 3.29
CA LEU A 590 15.15 -32.78 2.42
C LEU A 590 15.66 -34.01 3.14
N THR A 591 15.63 -35.16 2.48
CA THR A 591 16.09 -36.44 3.02
C THR A 591 17.19 -37.02 2.14
N VAL A 592 18.41 -37.08 2.65
CA VAL A 592 19.48 -37.89 2.06
C VAL A 592 19.34 -39.31 2.59
N PRO A 593 19.08 -40.30 1.73
CA PRO A 593 18.92 -41.67 2.16
C PRO A 593 20.25 -42.23 2.68
N ARG A 594 20.18 -43.18 3.63
CA ARG A 594 21.34 -43.93 4.10
C ARG A 594 22.13 -44.54 2.95
N ILE A 595 23.43 -44.71 3.14
CA ILE A 595 24.29 -45.38 2.16
C ILE A 595 23.90 -46.86 2.07
N GLY A 596 23.76 -47.33 0.83
CA GLY A 596 23.36 -48.71 0.55
C GLY A 596 23.49 -49.02 -0.95
N PRO A 597 23.01 -50.18 -1.41
CA PRO A 597 23.26 -50.65 -2.79
C PRO A 597 22.82 -49.69 -3.90
N ARG A 598 21.88 -48.77 -3.62
CA ARG A 598 21.39 -47.77 -4.59
C ARG A 598 22.05 -46.39 -4.44
N ASN A 599 22.50 -46.04 -3.22
CA ASN A 599 23.06 -44.74 -2.87
C ASN A 599 24.50 -44.97 -2.38
N GLU A 600 25.45 -44.91 -3.32
CA GLU A 600 26.80 -45.42 -3.09
C GLU A 600 27.61 -44.53 -2.14
N ASN A 601 27.42 -43.21 -2.15
CA ASN A 601 28.28 -42.31 -1.36
C ASN A 601 27.74 -40.89 -1.04
N CYS A 602 26.47 -40.54 -1.28
CA CYS A 602 25.95 -39.22 -0.88
C CYS A 602 25.94 -39.07 0.65
N GLN A 603 26.75 -38.15 1.17
CA GLN A 603 26.89 -37.88 2.60
C GLN A 603 26.62 -36.43 2.96
N GLN A 604 26.60 -35.52 1.99
CA GLN A 604 26.35 -34.10 2.27
C GLN A 604 25.40 -33.44 1.28
N LEU A 605 24.76 -32.35 1.74
CA LEU A 605 24.05 -31.39 0.90
C LEU A 605 24.57 -29.99 1.17
N ASN A 606 24.92 -29.28 0.11
CA ASN A 606 25.42 -27.91 0.16
C ASN A 606 24.37 -26.98 -0.45
N ILE A 607 23.67 -26.22 0.40
CA ILE A 607 22.48 -25.45 0.02
C ILE A 607 22.79 -23.96 0.09
N VAL A 608 22.58 -23.28 -1.02
CA VAL A 608 22.71 -21.82 -1.13
C VAL A 608 21.38 -21.16 -0.78
N GLN A 609 20.30 -21.58 -1.45
CA GLN A 609 18.97 -20.97 -1.33
C GLN A 609 17.85 -22.00 -1.48
N VAL A 610 16.75 -21.74 -0.79
CA VAL A 610 15.42 -22.29 -1.11
C VAL A 610 14.56 -21.12 -1.57
N ILE A 611 13.94 -21.23 -2.74
CA ILE A 611 13.22 -20.14 -3.37
C ILE A 611 11.78 -20.58 -3.65
N LEU A 612 10.81 -19.82 -3.15
CA LEU A 612 9.41 -19.93 -3.56
C LEU A 612 9.13 -18.85 -4.60
N LYS A 613 8.84 -19.26 -5.84
CA LYS A 613 8.41 -18.36 -6.92
C LYS A 613 6.89 -18.47 -7.12
N PRO A 614 6.18 -17.36 -7.38
CA PRO A 614 4.75 -17.42 -7.72
C PRO A 614 4.53 -18.31 -8.95
N TYR A 615 3.61 -19.27 -8.85
CA TYR A 615 3.17 -20.04 -10.01
C TYR A 615 1.92 -19.40 -10.62
N ARG A 616 1.99 -19.08 -11.92
CA ARG A 616 0.98 -18.26 -12.60
C ARG A 616 0.14 -19.02 -13.63
N GLY A 617 0.36 -20.33 -13.80
CA GLY A 617 -0.37 -21.19 -14.73
C GLY A 617 -0.33 -20.68 -16.17
N ASN A 618 0.60 -21.21 -16.98
CA ASN A 618 0.52 -21.02 -18.43
C ASN A 618 -0.42 -22.06 -19.05
#